data_AF-A0A562K713-F1
#
_entry.id   AF-A0A562K713-F1
#
_cell.length_a   1.000
_cell.length_b   1.000
_cell.length_c   1.000
_cell.angle_alpha   90.00
_cell.angle_beta   90.00
_cell.angle_gamma   90.00
#
_symmetry.space_group_name_H-M   'P 1'
#
loop_
_entity.id
_entity.type
_entity.pdbx_description
1 polymer ?
#
loop_
_entity_poly.entity_id
_entity_poly.type
_entity_poly.pdbx_seq_one_letter_code
_entity_poly.pdbx_strand_id
1 'polypeptide(L)' 'MAEIRNISINGSGSTSGGSYRKMAIRGEGAILDDVECDQLMVFGSSELKGSIKFNKFHVFGETSVKENLHGEGLR' A
#
# COMPACT_ATOMS: atom_id res chain seq x y z
N MET A 1 3.23 -22.74 5.39
CA MET A 1 2.20 -22.00 4.63
C MET A 1 2.34 -20.55 5.02
N ALA A 2 2.78 -19.67 4.11
CA ALA A 2 2.88 -18.25 4.40
C ALA A 2 1.45 -17.67 4.44
N GLU A 3 0.99 -17.25 5.62
CA GLU A 3 -0.30 -16.57 5.76
C GLU A 3 -0.20 -15.20 5.11
N ILE A 4 -0.73 -15.08 3.89
CA ILE A 4 -0.84 -13.79 3.23
C ILE A 4 -1.95 -12.99 3.94
N ARG A 5 -1.54 -11.96 4.66
CA ARG A 5 -2.43 -11.15 5.52
C ARG A 5 -3.12 -10.03 4.72
N ASN A 6 -4.28 -9.61 5.20
CA ASN A 6 -4.97 -8.42 4.70
C ASN A 6 -4.84 -7.30 5.72
N ILE A 7 -4.57 -6.09 5.26
CA ILE A 7 -4.48 -4.90 6.12
C ILE A 7 -5.56 -3.89 5.72
N SER A 8 -6.21 -3.31 6.72
CA SER A 8 -7.04 -2.13 6.54
C SER A 8 -6.64 -1.06 7.54
N ILE A 9 -6.12 0.06 7.05
CA ILE A 9 -5.82 1.25 7.85
C ILE A 9 -7.07 2.14 7.78
N ASN A 10 -7.60 2.57 8.93
CA ASN A 10 -8.74 3.48 9.01
C ASN A 10 -8.36 4.65 9.92
N GLY A 11 -8.48 5.88 9.45
CA GLY A 11 -7.95 7.06 10.13
C GLY A 11 -6.50 7.31 9.71
N SER A 12 -5.59 7.46 10.67
CA SER A 12 -4.16 7.66 10.43
C SER A 12 -3.36 6.47 10.98
N GLY A 13 -2.51 5.86 10.15
CA GLY A 13 -1.70 4.72 10.56
C GLY A 13 -0.48 4.51 9.69
N SER A 14 0.53 3.85 10.24
CA SER A 14 1.71 3.43 9.50
C SER A 14 1.82 1.91 9.52
N THR A 15 2.39 1.37 8.45
CA THR A 15 2.69 -0.06 8.34
C THR A 15 4.18 -0.26 8.10
N SER A 16 4.71 -1.26 8.78
CA SER A 16 5.98 -1.87 8.43
C SER A 16 5.86 -2.58 7.08
N GLY A 17 7.00 -2.81 6.43
CA GLY A 17 7.08 -3.58 5.18
C GLY A 17 6.67 -5.04 5.35
N GLY A 18 6.40 -5.70 4.22
CA GLY A 18 5.99 -7.11 4.19
C GLY A 18 5.13 -7.48 2.98
N SER A 19 4.70 -8.75 2.93
CA SER A 19 3.82 -9.26 1.87
C SER A 19 2.37 -9.37 2.34
N TYR A 20 1.47 -8.71 1.61
CA TYR A 20 0.04 -8.64 1.90
C TYR A 20 -0.78 -9.08 0.68
N ARG A 21 -2.01 -9.56 0.90
CA ARG A 21 -2.88 -9.93 -0.23
C ARG A 21 -3.69 -8.72 -0.67
N LYS A 22 -4.30 -8.05 0.30
CA LYS A 22 -5.16 -6.89 0.10
C LYS A 22 -4.83 -5.82 1.12
N MET A 23 -4.53 -4.62 0.65
CA MET A 23 -4.32 -3.44 1.48
C MET A 23 -5.39 -2.40 1.16
N ALA A 24 -6.08 -1.94 2.19
CA ALA A 24 -7.06 -0.86 2.08
C ALA A 24 -6.67 0.26 3.06
N ILE A 25 -6.26 1.41 2.53
CA ILE A 25 -5.95 2.59 3.32
C ILE A 25 -7.16 3.50 3.24
N ARG A 26 -7.76 3.86 4.37
CA ARG A 26 -8.89 4.81 4.46
C ARG A 26 -8.50 5.94 5.41
N GLY A 27 -8.11 7.07 4.85
CA GLY A 27 -7.52 8.18 5.59
C GLY A 27 -6.05 8.36 5.22
N GLU A 28 -5.17 8.41 6.21
CA GLU A 28 -3.74 8.67 6.04
C GLU A 28 -2.89 7.43 6.36
N GLY A 29 -2.12 6.97 5.38
CA GLY A 29 -1.32 5.74 5.48
C GLY A 29 0.15 5.95 5.15
N ALA A 30 1.07 5.58 6.02
CA ALA A 30 2.50 5.63 5.72
C ALA A 30 3.12 4.23 5.65
N ILE A 31 3.84 3.93 4.57
CA ILE A 31 4.61 2.70 4.40
C ILE A 31 6.08 3.03 4.60
N LEU A 32 6.69 2.47 5.65
CA LEU A 32 8.05 2.81 6.06
C LEU A 32 9.13 1.96 5.37
N ASP A 33 8.77 0.76 4.91
CA ASP A 33 9.65 -0.27 4.35
C ASP A 33 9.06 -0.86 3.07
N ASP A 34 9.76 -1.79 2.42
CA ASP A 34 9.29 -2.43 1.19
C ASP A 34 8.00 -3.24 1.41
N VAL A 35 7.02 -3.03 0.53
CA VAL A 35 5.73 -3.73 0.57
C VAL A 35 5.50 -4.48 -0.73
N GLU A 36 5.03 -5.71 -0.63
CA GLU A 36 4.52 -6.48 -1.74
C GLU A 36 3.05 -6.78 -1.52
N CYS A 37 2.19 -6.39 -2.47
CA CYS A 37 0.76 -6.60 -2.34
C CYS A 37 0.10 -7.00 -3.65
N ASP A 38 -0.96 -7.81 -3.58
CA ASP A 38 -1.68 -8.16 -4.81
C ASP A 38 -2.66 -7.04 -5.20
N GLN A 39 -3.44 -6.55 -4.22
CA GLN A 39 -4.39 -5.46 -4.44
C GLN A 39 -4.24 -4.36 -3.39
N LEU A 40 -3.95 -3.14 -3.83
CA LEU A 40 -3.83 -1.96 -2.98
C LEU A 40 -4.90 -0.92 -3.35
N MET A 41 -5.68 -0.50 -2.36
CA MET A 41 -6.69 0.53 -2.50
C MET A 41 -6.42 1.63 -1.48
N VAL A 42 -6.17 2.84 -1.95
CA VAL A 42 -5.98 4.02 -1.11
C VAL A 42 -7.19 4.90 -1.26
N PHE A 43 -7.84 5.22 -0.16
CA PHE A 43 -8.98 6.13 -0.05
C PHE A 43 -8.55 7.27 0.89
N GLY A 44 -7.87 8.28 0.36
CA GLY A 44 -7.25 9.35 1.14
C GLY A 44 -5.81 9.61 0.72
N SER A 45 -4.92 9.82 1.68
CA SER A 45 -3.52 10.16 1.44
C SER A 45 -2.59 9.04 1.88
N SER A 46 -1.60 8.68 1.06
CA SER A 46 -0.57 7.74 1.49
C SER A 46 0.86 8.15 1.13
N GLU A 47 1.82 7.83 2.00
CA GLU A 47 3.24 8.10 1.79
C GLU A 47 4.02 6.79 1.78
N LEU A 48 4.65 6.50 0.66
CA LEU A 48 5.38 5.26 0.39
C LEU A 48 6.87 5.59 0.42
N LYS A 49 7.52 5.29 1.55
CA LYS A 49 8.96 5.55 1.75
C LYS A 49 9.86 4.41 1.29
N GLY A 50 9.34 3.20 1.12
CA GLY A 50 10.07 2.04 0.59
C GLY A 50 9.60 1.63 -0.81
N SER A 51 10.16 0.56 -1.36
CA SER A 51 9.76 0.03 -2.66
C SER A 51 8.44 -0.72 -2.57
N ILE A 52 7.49 -0.37 -3.44
CA ILE A 52 6.16 -0.97 -3.47
C ILE A 52 6.04 -1.86 -4.70
N LYS A 53 5.80 -3.14 -4.48
CA LYS A 53 5.35 -4.08 -5.50
C LYS A 53 3.85 -4.28 -5.38
N PHE A 54 3.12 -4.03 -6.47
CA PHE A 54 1.68 -4.22 -6.52
C PHE A 54 1.26 -4.89 -7.82
N ASN A 55 0.19 -5.68 -7.77
CA ASN A 55 -0.43 -6.23 -8.98
C ASN A 55 -1.51 -5.26 -9.50
N LYS A 56 -2.43 -4.86 -8.60
CA LYS A 56 -3.48 -3.86 -8.85
C LYS A 56 -3.44 -2.75 -7.82
N PHE A 57 -3.32 -1.51 -8.26
CA PHE A 57 -3.26 -0.34 -7.40
C PHE A 57 -4.30 0.69 -7.83
N HIS A 58 -5.24 0.96 -6.93
CA HIS A 58 -6.29 1.96 -7.08
C HIS A 58 -6.08 3.08 -6.07
N VAL A 59 -5.96 4.32 -6.54
CA VAL A 59 -5.79 5.50 -5.69
C VAL A 59 -7.00 6.42 -5.83
N PHE A 60 -7.80 6.46 -4.76
CA PHE A 60 -8.92 7.38 -4.56
C PHE A 60 -8.50 8.50 -3.60
N GLY A 61 -7.53 9.31 -4.02
CA GLY A 61 -6.99 10.44 -3.26
C GLY A 61 -5.58 10.79 -3.71
N GLU A 62 -4.68 11.04 -2.78
CA GLU A 62 -3.28 11.40 -3.07
C GLU A 62 -2.33 10.30 -2.59
N THR A 63 -1.28 10.03 -3.36
CA THR A 63 -0.25 9.10 -2.91
C THR A 63 1.12 9.58 -3.36
N SER A 64 2.01 9.73 -2.39
CA SER A 64 3.39 10.15 -2.61
C SER A 64 4.32 8.95 -2.51
N VAL A 65 5.00 8.64 -3.61
CA VAL A 65 6.05 7.63 -3.66
C VAL A 65 7.40 8.34 -3.58
N LYS A 66 8.22 7.97 -2.60
CA LYS A 66 9.60 8.48 -2.46
C LYS A 66 10.63 7.60 -3.18
N GLU A 67 10.36 6.30 -3.21
CA GLU A 67 11.24 5.24 -3.74
C GLU A 67 10.69 4.70 -5.08
N ASN A 68 10.68 3.37 -5.25
CA ASN A 68 10.28 2.70 -6.46
C ASN A 68 8.84 2.15 -6.34
N LEU A 69 8.05 2.37 -7.39
CA LEU A 69 6.71 1.82 -7.53
C LEU A 69 6.72 0.85 -8.71
N HIS A 70 6.57 -0.45 -8.43
CA HIS A 70 6.61 -1.52 -9.43
C HIS A 70 5.29 -2.26 -9.48
N GLY A 71 4.66 -2.31 -10.65
CA GLY A 71 3.40 -3.01 -10.83
C GLY A 71 2.84 -2.82 -12.23
N GLU A 72 1.85 -3.62 -12.56
CA GLU A 72 1.29 -3.67 -13.92
C GLU A 72 0.01 -2.84 -14.05
N GLY A 73 -0.85 -2.84 -13.02
CA GLY A 73 -2.15 -2.17 -13.07
C GLY A 73 -2.27 -1.01 -12.09
N LEU A 74 -1.81 0.19 -12.47
CA LEU A 74 -2.10 1.44 -11.76
C LEU A 74 -3.31 2.14 -12.40
N ARG A 75 -4.34 2.46 -11.61
CA ARG A 75 -5.57 3.11 -12.11
C ARG A 75 -6.11 4.17 -11.17
#